data_AF-A0A2W2EJN0-F1
#
_entry.id   AF-A0A2W2EJN0-F1
#
_cell.length_a   1.000
_cell.length_b   1.000
_cell.length_c   1.000
_cell.angle_alpha   90.00
_cell.angle_beta   90.00
_cell.angle_gamma   90.00
#
_symmetry.space_group_name_H-M   'P 1'
#
loop_
_entity.id
_entity.type
_entity.pdbx_description
1 polymer ?
#
loop_
_entity_poly.entity_id
_entity_poly.type
_entity_poly.pdbx_seq_one_letter_code
_entity_poly.pdbx_strand_id
1 'polypeptide(L)'
;MSIEIPDRPLTLPEVAQVTGLSLRLIERGCRKGAIEHTPKGEGTERVHRIMYPHQVRLLLESRQVGVTKPVEQPPADPIQEAIEATRAMVARQNRRHVA
;
A
#
# COMPACT_ATOMS: atom_id res chain seq x y z
N MET A 1 3.36 -0.87 22.46
CA MET A 1 4.76 -0.50 22.18
C MET A 1 4.72 0.87 21.52
N SER A 2 5.18 1.91 22.21
CA SER A 2 5.29 3.25 21.62
C SER A 2 6.58 3.29 20.81
N ILE A 3 6.49 3.62 19.52
CA ILE A 3 7.67 3.76 18.65
C ILE A 3 8.30 5.13 18.97
N GLU A 4 9.53 5.15 19.48
CA GLU A 4 10.28 6.39 19.68
C GLU A 4 10.81 6.90 18.35
N ILE A 5 10.34 8.08 17.93
CA ILE A 5 10.81 8.74 16.70
C ILE A 5 11.84 9.80 17.10
N PRO A 6 13.10 9.70 16.65
CA PRO A 6 14.12 10.72 16.89
C PRO A 6 13.70 12.10 16.40
N ASP A 7 14.05 13.17 17.13
CA ASP A 7 13.72 14.55 16.74
C ASP A 7 14.72 15.14 15.72
N ARG A 8 15.04 14.35 14.69
CA ARG A 8 15.94 14.73 13.59
C ARG A 8 15.42 14.20 12.27
N PRO A 9 15.84 14.77 11.12
CA PRO A 9 15.56 14.18 9.82
C PRO A 9 16.18 12.78 9.72
N LEU A 10 15.40 11.85 9.16
CA LEU A 10 15.76 10.45 8.97
C LEU A 10 15.85 10.13 7.49
N THR A 11 16.81 9.30 7.12
CA THR A 11 16.90 8.70 5.79
C THR A 11 15.89 7.56 5.65
N LEU A 12 15.51 7.19 4.41
CA LEU A 12 14.55 6.08 4.21
C LEU A 12 14.97 4.76 4.89
N PRO A 13 16.26 4.35 4.91
CA PRO A 13 16.70 3.19 5.67
C PRO A 13 16.50 3.33 7.19
N GLU A 14 16.76 4.49 7.76
CA GLU A 14 16.51 4.74 9.19
C GLU A 14 15.01 4.70 9.50
N VAL A 15 14.17 5.26 8.63
CA VAL A 15 12.71 5.17 8.76
C VAL A 15 12.26 3.71 8.73
N ALA A 16 12.82 2.87 7.85
CA ALA A 16 12.53 1.44 7.80
C ALA A 16 12.86 0.74 9.13
N GLN A 17 13.98 1.07 9.75
CA GLN A 17 14.40 0.52 11.05
C GLN A 17 13.46 0.95 12.18
N VAL A 18 13.12 2.25 12.25
CA VAL A 18 12.26 2.81 13.32
C VAL A 18 10.82 2.30 13.20
N THR A 19 10.29 2.26 11.98
CA THR A 19 8.88 1.89 11.74
C THR A 19 8.67 0.38 11.58
N GLY A 20 9.73 -0.39 11.38
CA GLY A 20 9.66 -1.81 11.03
C GLY A 20 9.11 -2.08 9.62
N LEU A 21 8.94 -1.05 8.78
CA LEU A 21 8.46 -1.19 7.41
C LEU A 21 9.59 -1.59 6.47
N SER A 22 9.26 -2.35 5.42
CA SER A 22 10.25 -2.67 4.39
C SER A 22 10.69 -1.40 3.65
N LEU A 23 11.99 -1.24 3.45
CA LEU A 23 12.56 -0.12 2.69
C LEU A 23 11.92 -0.01 1.29
N ARG A 24 11.71 -1.15 0.62
CA ARG A 24 11.08 -1.21 -0.71
C ARG A 24 9.67 -0.62 -0.73
N LEU A 25 8.89 -0.83 0.33
CA LEU A 25 7.55 -0.26 0.45
C LEU A 25 7.63 1.25 0.58
N ILE A 26 8.51 1.74 1.45
CA ILE A 26 8.70 3.18 1.67
C ILE A 26 9.14 3.84 0.36
N GLU A 27 10.16 3.29 -0.30
CA GLU A 27 10.65 3.81 -1.58
C GLU A 27 9.56 3.83 -2.66
N ARG A 28 8.75 2.77 -2.76
CA ARG A 28 7.63 2.72 -3.71
C ARG A 28 6.57 3.77 -3.39
N GLY A 29 6.25 3.96 -2.12
CA GLY A 29 5.31 4.98 -1.66
C GLY A 29 5.79 6.40 -1.97
N CYS A 30 7.07 6.69 -1.70
CA CYS A 30 7.68 7.97 -2.05
C CYS A 30 7.67 8.22 -3.56
N ARG A 31 8.03 7.23 -4.38
CA ARG A 31 8.01 7.37 -5.86
C ARG A 31 6.61 7.60 -6.41
N LYS A 32 5.59 7.04 -5.78
CA LYS A 32 4.18 7.21 -6.16
C LYS A 32 3.54 8.49 -5.60
N GLY A 33 4.26 9.27 -4.79
CA GLY A 33 3.70 10.43 -4.09
C GLY A 33 2.72 10.08 -2.97
N ALA A 34 2.63 8.80 -2.58
CA ALA A 34 1.74 8.34 -1.51
C ALA A 34 2.35 8.52 -0.10
N ILE A 35 3.68 8.63 -0.02
CA ILE A 35 4.40 8.90 1.22
C ILE A 35 5.13 10.23 1.05
N GLU A 36 4.81 11.16 1.94
CA GLU A 36 5.45 12.46 1.99
C GLU A 36 6.93 12.31 2.33
N HIS A 37 7.79 13.03 1.61
CA HIS A 37 9.22 13.02 1.81
C HIS A 37 9.81 14.34 1.32
N THR A 38 10.99 14.69 1.83
CA THR A 38 11.72 15.87 1.39
C THR A 38 12.96 15.44 0.59
N PRO A 39 13.12 15.92 -0.65
CA PRO A 39 14.36 15.72 -1.38
C PRO A 39 15.47 16.53 -0.72
N LYS A 40 16.65 15.92 -0.57
CA LYS A 40 17.87 16.56 -0.06
C LYS A 40 18.92 16.54 -1.16
N GLY A 41 19.42 17.71 -1.51
CA GLY A 41 20.41 17.87 -2.59
C GLY A 41 19.79 18.03 -3.98
N GLU A 42 18.63 18.68 -4.10
CA GLU A 42 18.13 19.12 -5.41
C GLU A 42 19.21 19.95 -6.13
N GLY A 43 19.47 19.65 -7.41
CA GLY A 43 20.54 20.28 -8.19
C GLY A 43 21.92 19.63 -8.08
N THR A 44 22.05 18.52 -7.34
CA THR A 44 23.28 17.72 -7.31
C THR A 44 23.16 16.43 -8.14
N GLU A 45 24.28 15.76 -8.43
CA GLU A 45 24.28 14.46 -9.15
C GLU A 45 23.42 13.38 -8.46
N ARG A 46 23.22 13.47 -7.14
CA ARG A 46 22.47 12.48 -6.36
C ARG A 46 21.52 13.14 -5.38
N VAL A 47 20.23 13.09 -5.70
CA VAL A 47 19.16 13.53 -4.80
C VAL A 47 18.83 12.42 -3.80
N HIS A 48 19.03 12.72 -2.52
CA HIS A 48 18.64 11.85 -1.42
C HIS A 48 17.19 12.12 -0.99
N ARG A 49 16.53 11.14 -0.38
CA ARG A 49 15.21 11.32 0.22
C ARG A 49 15.34 11.22 1.74
N ILE A 50 14.86 12.25 2.43
CA ILE A 50 14.77 12.29 3.88
C ILE A 50 13.31 12.46 4.29
N MET A 51 12.99 12.03 5.52
CA MET A 51 11.70 12.25 6.15
C MET A 51 11.92 12.94 7.48
N TYR A 52 11.12 13.96 7.76
CA TYR A 52 11.09 14.61 9.06
C TYR A 52 10.27 13.80 10.07
N PRO A 53 10.48 14.00 11.38
CA PRO A 53 9.76 13.26 12.42
C PRO A 53 8.23 13.30 12.27
N HIS A 54 7.67 14.46 11.90
CA HIS A 54 6.23 14.61 11.66
C HIS A 54 5.73 13.79 10.46
N GLN A 55 6.51 13.69 9.37
CA GLN A 55 6.17 12.85 8.22
C GLN A 55 6.19 11.36 8.58
N VAL A 56 7.12 10.95 9.44
CA VAL A 56 7.17 9.57 9.96
C VAL A 56 5.96 9.27 10.85
N ARG A 57 5.50 10.23 11.69
CA ARG A 57 4.26 10.09 12.46
C ARG A 57 3.04 9.94 11.55
N LEU A 58 2.90 10.80 10.54
CA LEU A 58 1.82 10.71 9.54
C LEU A 58 1.81 9.35 8.82
N LEU A 59 2.97 8.82 8.46
CA LEU A 59 3.09 7.48 7.86
C LEU A 59 2.53 6.38 8.78
N LEU A 60 2.84 6.44 10.08
CA LEU A 60 2.34 5.48 11.07
C LEU A 60 0.83 5.64 11.33
N GLU A 61 0.35 6.87 11.42
CA GLU A 61 -1.09 7.18 11.57
C GLU A 61 -1.89 6.69 10.37
N SER A 62 -1.42 6.98 9.15
CA SER A 62 -2.05 6.53 7.90
C SER A 62 -2.16 5.01 7.83
N ARG A 63 -1.18 4.29 8.38
CA ARG A 63 -1.22 2.84 8.49
C ARG A 63 -2.27 2.38 9.48
N GLN A 64 -2.36 3.01 10.65
CA GLN A 64 -3.42 2.66 11.62
C GLN A 64 -4.80 2.84 10.99
N VAL A 65 -5.03 3.95 10.28
CA VAL A 65 -6.30 4.20 9.56
C VAL A 65 -6.53 3.19 8.43
N GLY A 66 -5.49 2.83 7.67
CA GLY A 66 -5.58 1.83 6.60
C GLY A 66 -5.82 0.41 7.11
N VAL A 67 -5.40 0.09 8.34
CA VAL A 67 -5.64 -1.20 9.01
C VAL A 67 -7.01 -1.23 9.69
N THR A 68 -7.53 -0.10 10.15
CA THR A 68 -8.85 0.00 10.81
C THR A 68 -10.01 0.26 9.86
N LYS A 69 -9.77 0.63 8.61
CA LYS A 69 -10.83 0.63 7.59
C LYS A 69 -11.22 -0.82 7.28
N PRO A 70 -12.48 -1.22 7.50
CA PRO A 70 -12.99 -2.43 6.88
C PRO A 70 -12.72 -2.30 5.38
N VAL A 71 -12.20 -3.35 4.76
CA VAL A 71 -12.21 -3.45 3.30
C VAL A 71 -13.68 -3.36 2.89
N GLU A 72 -14.12 -2.20 2.43
CA GLU A 72 -15.36 -2.08 1.68
C GLU A 72 -15.17 -3.01 0.48
N GLN A 73 -15.75 -4.21 0.58
CA GLN A 73 -15.90 -5.04 -0.60
C GLN A 73 -16.69 -4.19 -1.59
N PRO A 74 -16.19 -3.98 -2.82
CA PRO A 74 -16.96 -3.28 -3.82
C PRO A 74 -18.32 -3.99 -3.95
N PRO A 75 -19.43 -3.24 -4.09
CA PRO A 75 -20.74 -3.85 -4.24
C PRO A 75 -20.68 -4.85 -5.40
N ALA A 76 -21.18 -6.07 -5.17
CA ALA A 76 -21.17 -7.14 -6.16
C ALA A 76 -21.69 -6.59 -7.49
N ASP A 77 -20.87 -6.64 -8.53
CA ASP A 77 -21.26 -6.17 -9.85
C ASP A 77 -22.31 -7.16 -10.38
N PRO A 78 -23.57 -6.74 -10.62
CA PRO A 78 -24.63 -7.64 -11.07
C PRO A 78 -24.28 -8.34 -12.40
N ILE A 79 -23.34 -7.76 -13.17
CA ILE A 79 -22.82 -8.36 -14.40
C ILE A 79 -21.95 -9.59 -14.08
N GLN A 80 -21.14 -9.56 -13.02
CA GLN A 80 -20.31 -10.70 -12.62
C GLN A 80 -21.16 -11.90 -12.18
N GLU A 81 -22.23 -11.68 -11.41
CA GLU A 81 -23.15 -12.75 -11.01
C GLU A 81 -23.81 -13.42 -12.23
N ALA A 82 -24.21 -12.64 -13.23
CA ALA A 82 -24.78 -13.17 -14.48
C ALA A 82 -23.76 -14.00 -15.29
N ILE A 83 -22.49 -13.58 -15.32
CA ILE A 83 -21.41 -14.31 -16.00
C ILE A 83 -21.14 -15.65 -15.30
N GLU A 84 -21.11 -15.67 -13.97
CA GLU A 84 -20.88 -16.89 -13.19
C GLU A 84 -22.04 -17.88 -13.31
N ALA A 85 -23.29 -17.40 -13.26
CA ALA A 85 -24.48 -18.22 -13.50
C ALA A 85 -24.47 -18.85 -14.90
N THR A 86 -24.09 -18.08 -15.92
CA THR A 86 -23.99 -18.57 -17.30
C THR A 86 -22.90 -19.64 -17.43
N ARG A 87 -21.71 -19.43 -16.84
CA ARG A 87 -20.62 -20.42 -16.84
C ARG A 87 -21.02 -21.72 -16.15
N ALA A 88 -21.71 -21.63 -15.01
CA ALA A 88 -22.19 -22.81 -14.29
C ALA A 88 -23.23 -23.60 -15.10
N MET A 89 -24.09 -22.92 -15.86
CA MET A 89 -25.08 -23.56 -16.74
C MET A 89 -24.41 -24.30 -17.90
N VAL A 90 -23.46 -23.66 -18.60
CA VAL A 90 -22.70 -24.26 -19.71
C VAL A 90 -21.89 -25.47 -19.24
N ALA A 91 -21.26 -25.38 -18.07
CA ALA A 91 -20.51 -26.49 -17.48
C ALA A 91 -21.40 -27.72 -17.17
N ARG A 92 -22.68 -27.51 -16.81
CA ARG A 92 -23.65 -28.60 -16.61
C ARG A 92 -24.11 -29.22 -17.92
N GLN A 93 -24.26 -28.44 -19.00
CA GLN A 93 -24.64 -28.95 -20.31
C GLN A 93 -23.55 -29.80 -20.95
N ASN A 94 -22.27 -29.40 -20.81
CA ASN A 94 -21.14 -30.17 -21.35
C ASN A 94 -20.95 -31.53 -20.66
N ARG A 95 -21.45 -31.72 -19.43
CA ARG A 95 -21.45 -33.03 -18.75
C ARG A 95 -22.52 -34.00 -19.26
N ARG A 96 -23.52 -33.53 -20.01
CA ARG A 96 -24.62 -34.37 -20.55
C ARG A 96 -24.34 -34.91 -21.96
N HIS A 97 -23.38 -34.33 -22.67
CA HIS A 97 -23.03 -34.72 -24.05
C HIS A 97 -21.82 -35.67 -24.14
N VAL A 98 -21.24 -36.07 -23.01
CA VAL A 98 -20.12 -37.04 -22.92
C VAL A 98 -20.59 -38.32 -22.20
N ALA A 99 -21.78 -38.81 -22.54
CA ALA A 99 -22.32 -40.11 -22.14
C ALA A 99 -22.89 -40.82 -23.37
#